data_AF-A0AAN7UED2-F1
#
_entry.id   AF-A0AAN7UED2-F1
#
_cell.length_a   1.000
_cell.length_b   1.000
_cell.length_c   1.000
_cell.angle_alpha   90.00
_cell.angle_beta   90.00
_cell.angle_gamma   90.00
#
_symmetry.space_group_name_H-M   'P 1'
#
loop_
_entity.id
_entity.type
_entity.pdbx_description
1 polymer ?
#
loop_
_entity_poly.entity_id
_entity_poly.type
_entity_poly.pdbx_seq_one_letter_code
_entity_poly.pdbx_strand_id
1 'polypeptide(L)' 'MRANPNIVLTGTPGVGKTTHCEALAERTSLRHISVNQIVKDKGCHEGWDEEYQSWIVDEDKVIHSLFFISLI' A
#
# COMPACT_ATOMS: atom_id res chain seq x y z
N MET A 1 8.39 2.13 -22.64
CA MET A 1 7.13 2.83 -22.32
C MET A 1 6.36 1.91 -21.37
N ARG A 2 5.86 2.40 -20.22
CA ARG A 2 5.09 1.54 -19.28
C ARG A 2 3.77 1.14 -19.93
N ALA A 3 3.47 -0.15 -20.01
CA ALA A 3 2.27 -0.67 -20.65
C ALA A 3 1.01 -0.50 -19.79
N ASN A 4 1.16 -0.54 -18.46
CA ASN A 4 0.05 -0.50 -17.51
C ASN A 4 0.13 0.76 -16.62
N PRO A 5 -1.01 1.36 -16.22
CA PRO A 5 -1.05 2.50 -15.31
C PRO A 5 -0.76 2.11 -13.86
N ASN A 6 -0.30 3.09 -13.07
CA ASN A 6 -0.28 3.00 -11.61
C ASN A 6 -1.55 3.68 -11.06
N ILE A 7 -2.29 2.99 -10.20
CA ILE A 7 -3.55 3.49 -9.64
C ILE A 7 -3.40 3.55 -8.12
N VAL A 8 -3.71 4.70 -7.52
CA VAL A 8 -3.76 4.88 -6.07
C VAL A 8 -5.21 4.92 -5.64
N LEU A 9 -5.61 3.97 -4.78
CA LEU A 9 -6.94 3.96 -4.17
C LEU A 9 -6.86 4.51 -2.76
N THR A 10 -7.55 5.62 -2.52
CA THR A 10 -7.63 6.30 -1.23
C THR A 10 -9.09 6.51 -0.82
N GLY A 11 -9.32 6.92 0.42
CA GLY A 11 -10.63 7.07 1.04
C GLY A 11 -10.60 6.67 2.51
N THR A 12 -11.64 7.04 3.25
CA THR A 12 -11.73 6.76 4.69
C THR A 12 -11.63 5.26 5.01
N PRO A 13 -11.15 4.89 6.21
CA PRO A 13 -11.19 3.49 6.66
C PRO A 13 -12.60 2.90 6.53
N GLY A 14 -12.71 1.65 6.08
CA GLY A 14 -13.98 0.93 5.97
C GLY A 14 -14.76 1.06 4.64
N VAL A 15 -14.40 1.97 3.73
CA VAL A 15 -15.14 2.16 2.44
C VAL A 15 -14.93 1.05 1.39
N GLY A 16 -14.22 -0.03 1.73
CA GLY A 16 -14.03 -1.17 0.83
C GLY A 16 -12.84 -1.10 -0.15
N LYS A 17 -11.85 -0.23 0.11
CA LYS A 17 -10.66 -0.07 -0.76
C LYS A 17 -9.94 -1.39 -1.04
N THR A 18 -9.60 -2.15 0.01
CA THR A 18 -8.85 -3.41 -0.12
C THR A 18 -9.62 -4.42 -0.97
N THR A 19 -10.91 -4.60 -0.68
CA THR A 19 -11.81 -5.50 -1.43
C THR A 19 -11.91 -5.08 -2.91
N HIS A 20 -11.99 -3.78 -3.19
CA HIS A 20 -12.01 -3.28 -4.56
C HIS A 20 -10.68 -3.52 -5.29
N CYS A 21 -9.55 -3.28 -4.62
CA CYS A 21 -8.23 -3.52 -5.20
C CYS A 21 -7.99 -5.00 -5.53
N GLU A 22 -8.41 -5.91 -4.64
CA GLU A 22 -8.32 -7.36 -4.86
C GLU A 22 -9.15 -7.78 -6.09
N ALA A 23 -10.42 -7.37 -6.14
CA ALA A 23 -11.28 -7.65 -7.29
C ALA A 23 -10.75 -7.04 -8.59
N LEU A 24 -10.13 -5.85 -8.54
CA LEU A 24 -9.52 -5.21 -9.70
C LEU A 24 -8.28 -5.98 -10.19
N ALA A 25 -7.42 -6.45 -9.27
CA ALA A 25 -6.24 -7.23 -9.60
C ALA A 25 -6.58 -8.62 -10.17
N GLU A 26 -7.66 -9.25 -9.70
CA GLU A 26 -8.15 -10.52 -10.28
C GLU A 26 -8.69 -10.36 -11.71
N ARG A 27 -9.28 -9.21 -12.02
CA ARG A 27 -9.93 -8.92 -13.32
C ARG A 27 -9.02 -8.25 -14.34
N THR A 28 -7.81 -7.88 -13.96
CA THR A 28 -6.86 -7.15 -14.81
C THR A 28 -5.47 -7.77 -14.68
N SER A 29 -4.51 -7.29 -15.46
CA SER A 29 -3.08 -7.65 -15.30
C SER A 29 -2.35 -6.75 -14.30
N LEU A 30 -3.09 -5.99 -13.48
CA LEU A 30 -2.53 -5.10 -12.47
C LEU A 30 -2.20 -5.87 -11.21
N ARG A 31 -1.10 -5.47 -10.56
CA ARG A 31 -0.69 -5.99 -9.26
C ARG A 31 -1.28 -5.13 -8.15
N HIS A 32 -2.04 -5.74 -7.25
CA HIS A 32 -2.43 -5.07 -6.00
C HIS A 32 -1.22 -4.97 -5.06
N ILE A 33 -0.96 -3.76 -4.56
CA ILE A 33 0.06 -3.49 -3.55
C ILE A 33 -0.63 -2.81 -2.36
N SER A 34 -0.63 -3.48 -1.20
CA SER A 34 -1.15 -2.93 0.05
C SER A 34 -0.06 -2.16 0.80
N VAL A 35 -0.26 -0.85 0.99
CA VAL A 35 0.67 0.00 1.77
C VAL A 35 0.74 -0.47 3.22
N ASN A 36 -0.40 -0.83 3.82
CA ASN A 36 -0.45 -1.34 5.20
C ASN A 36 0.39 -2.61 5.37
N GLN A 37 0.40 -3.48 4.36
CA GLN A 37 1.19 -4.70 4.40
C GLN A 37 2.68 -4.39 4.26
N ILE A 38 3.06 -3.45 3.37
CA ILE A 38 4.44 -2.97 3.25
C ILE A 38 4.96 -2.42 4.58
N VAL A 39 4.16 -1.57 5.24
CA VAL A 39 4.53 -0.98 6.53
C VAL A 39 4.84 -2.06 7.56
N LYS A 40 3.98 -3.08 7.66
CA LYS A 40 4.15 -4.19 8.61
C LYS A 40 5.33 -5.10 8.23
N ASP A 41 5.39 -5.57 6.99
CA ASP A 41 6.35 -6.60 6.57
C ASP A 41 7.77 -6.06 6.44
N LYS A 42 7.92 -4.79 6.03
CA LYS A 42 9.22 -4.14 5.84
C LYS A 42 9.61 -3.23 7.00
N GLY A 43 8.82 -3.20 8.08
CA GLY A 43 9.08 -2.35 9.24
C GLY A 43 9.16 -0.86 8.88
N CYS A 44 8.34 -0.38 7.95
CA CYS A 44 8.31 1.03 7.54
C CYS A 44 7.48 1.88 8.52
N HIS A 45 7.83 1.81 9.80
CA HIS A 45 7.21 2.55 10.89
C HIS A 45 8.25 2.94 11.94
N GLU A 46 8.01 4.02 12.68
CA GLU A 46 8.93 4.53 13.72
C GLU A 46 8.41 4.29 15.15
N GLY A 47 7.17 3.85 15.28
CA GLY A 47 6.55 3.61 16.57
C GLY A 47 5.11 3.13 16.44
N TRP A 48 4.50 2.86 17.58
CA TRP A 48 3.10 2.48 17.71
C TRP A 48 2.34 3.59 18.41
N ASP A 49 1.21 3.98 17.82
CA ASP A 49 0.27 4.92 18.41
C ASP A 49 -0.78 4.13 19.22
N GLU A 50 -0.73 4.27 20.54
CA GLU A 50 -1.65 3.57 21.46
C GLU A 50 -3.07 4.18 21.45
N GLU A 51 -3.26 5.44 21.08
CA GLU A 51 -4.58 6.05 21.03
C GLU A 51 -5.37 5.52 19.82
N TYR A 52 -4.72 5.51 18.65
CA TYR A 52 -5.32 5.05 17.41
C TYR A 52 -5.12 3.56 17.13
N GLN A 53 -4.37 2.86 18.00
CA GLN A 53 -4.01 1.45 17.86
C GLN A 53 -3.45 1.15 16.45
N SER A 54 -2.46 1.94 16.04
CA SER A 54 -1.93 1.91 14.68
C SER A 54 -0.42 2.19 14.61
N TRP A 55 0.22 1.72 13.54
CA TRP A 55 1.63 2.02 13.30
C TRP A 55 1.80 3.47 12.84
N ILE A 56 2.74 4.19 13.46
CA ILE A 56 3.18 5.50 12.98
C ILE A 56 4.08 5.26 11.77
N VAL A 57 3.53 5.54 10.59
CA VAL A 57 4.16 5.22 9.30
C VAL A 57 5.39 6.09 9.06
N ASP A 58 6.48 5.46 8.65
CA ASP A 58 7.66 6.13 8.11
C ASP A 58 7.48 6.29 6.59
N GLU A 59 7.13 7.50 6.16
CA GLU A 59 6.82 7.78 4.75
C GLU A 59 8.03 7.55 3.83
N ASP A 60 9.24 7.92 4.27
CA ASP A 60 10.47 7.77 3.47
C ASP A 60 10.78 6.29 3.22
N LYS A 61 10.68 5.44 4.26
CA LYS A 61 10.85 3.99 4.10
C LYS A 61 9.78 3.37 3.22
N VAL A 62 8.54 3.83 3.31
CA VAL A 62 7.44 3.35 2.45
C VAL A 62 7.69 3.73 0.99
N ILE A 63 8.03 4.99 0.72
CA ILE A 63 8.31 5.49 -0.64
C ILE A 63 9.49 4.71 -1.25
N HIS A 64 10.57 4.54 -0.49
CA HIS A 64 11.71 3.74 -0.90
C HIS A 64 11.31 2.30 -1.23
N SER A 65 10.52 1.68 -0.35
CA SER A 65 10.01 0.32 -0.53
C SER A 65 9.14 0.16 -1.77
N LEU A 66 8.27 1.13 -2.07
CA LEU A 66 7.41 1.14 -3.26
C LEU A 66 8.22 1.35 -4.53
N PHE A 67 9.22 2.23 -4.51
CA PHE A 67 10.11 2.47 -5.64
C PHE A 67 10.84 1.19 -6.06
N PHE A 68 11.40 0.45 -5.10
CA PHE A 68 12.05 -0.85 -5.36
C PHE A 68 11.08 -1.89 -5.90
N ILE A 69 9.83 -1.95 -5.40
CA ILE A 69 8.82 -2.90 -5.91
C ILE A 69 8.42 -2.56 -7.35
N SER A 70 8.42 -1.27 -7.72
CA SER A 70 8.02 -0.79 -9.05
C SER A 70 9.12 -0.96 -10.13
N LEU A 71 10.37 -1.22 -9.70
CA LEU A 71 11.52 -1.49 -10.57
C LEU A 71 11.65 -2.96 -10.99
N ILE A 72 10.87 -3.85 -10.35
CA ILE A 72 10.81 -5.29 -10.64
C ILE A 72 9.53 -5.57 -11.42
#